data_AF-A0A3A1N7G8-F1
#
_entry.id   AF-A0A3A1N7G8-F1
#
_cell.length_a   1.000
_cell.length_b   1.000
_cell.length_c   1.000
_cell.angle_alpha   90.00
_cell.angle_beta   90.00
_cell.angle_gamma   90.00
#
_symmetry.space_group_name_H-M   'P 1'
#
loop_
_entity.id
_entity.type
_entity.pdbx_description
1 polymer ?
#
loop_
_entity_poly.entity_id
_entity_poly.type
_entity_poly.pdbx_seq_one_letter_code
_entity_poly.pdbx_strand_id
1 'polypeptide(L)'
;MWFRFISYLKFLAKSTNEHGVHSPFVFQYVTQCLYFGKRLHKKKSVDVLLKTIAYFNCKSISIDNQPTIKELIEQDFPKIQFDKHMVDLFFVNKLSAPSFQKILSEGKLHNDSLVLIDSIYTDHQNLEQWNQLIALPEVTVSIDMYHCGLISIRREQVKEHFTIRI
;
A
#
# COMPACT_ATOMS: atom_id res chain seq x y z
N MET A 1 19.61 -8.27 -10.31
CA MET A 1 18.91 -7.72 -11.50
C MET A 1 17.98 -8.75 -12.16
N TRP A 2 18.44 -9.99 -12.36
CA TRP A 2 17.65 -11.06 -12.98
C TRP A 2 16.32 -11.36 -12.26
N PHE A 3 16.33 -11.44 -10.92
CA PHE A 3 15.12 -11.61 -10.11
C PHE A 3 14.03 -10.57 -10.41
N ARG A 4 14.40 -9.28 -10.42
CA ARG A 4 13.45 -8.18 -10.67
C ARG A 4 12.88 -8.26 -12.08
N PHE A 5 13.71 -8.55 -13.08
CA PHE A 5 13.26 -8.71 -14.46
C PHE A 5 12.26 -9.86 -14.61
N ILE A 6 12.60 -11.06 -14.12
CA ILE A 6 11.71 -12.22 -14.18
C ILE A 6 10.43 -11.97 -13.38
N SER A 7 10.54 -11.40 -12.19
CA SER A 7 9.38 -11.09 -11.34
C SER A 7 8.46 -10.09 -12.01
N TYR A 8 9.00 -9.12 -12.74
CA TYR A 8 8.19 -8.19 -13.51
C TYR A 8 7.44 -8.88 -14.65
N LEU A 9 8.08 -9.78 -15.39
CA LEU A 9 7.39 -10.56 -16.43
C LEU A 9 6.29 -11.45 -15.84
N LYS A 10 6.54 -12.11 -14.70
CA LYS A 10 5.55 -12.89 -13.97
C LYS A 10 4.39 -12.01 -13.50
N PHE A 11 4.70 -10.83 -12.95
CA PHE A 11 3.70 -9.83 -12.56
C PHE A 11 2.83 -9.44 -13.75
N LEU A 12 3.42 -9.10 -14.90
CA LEU A 12 2.67 -8.70 -16.10
C LEU A 12 1.72 -9.80 -16.60
N ALA A 13 2.12 -11.07 -16.48
CA ALA A 13 1.28 -12.20 -16.86
C ALA A 13 0.11 -12.45 -15.89
N LYS A 14 0.25 -12.06 -14.61
CA LYS A 14 -0.76 -12.25 -13.56
C LYS A 14 -1.64 -11.02 -13.35
N SER A 15 -1.11 -9.82 -13.59
CA SER A 15 -1.76 -8.56 -13.27
C SER A 15 -2.97 -8.30 -14.16
N THR A 16 -4.04 -7.79 -13.56
CA THR A 16 -5.24 -7.32 -14.26
C THR A 16 -5.37 -5.79 -14.17
N ASN A 17 -6.34 -5.25 -14.89
CA ASN A 17 -6.79 -3.86 -14.78
C ASN A 17 -8.16 -3.84 -14.06
N GLU A 18 -8.98 -2.80 -14.24
CA GLU A 18 -10.29 -2.70 -13.58
C GLU A 18 -11.24 -3.86 -13.88
N HIS A 19 -11.11 -4.53 -15.04
CA HIS A 19 -12.00 -5.61 -15.47
C HIS A 19 -11.84 -6.92 -14.68
N GLY A 20 -10.72 -7.12 -13.98
CA GLY A 20 -10.54 -8.28 -13.10
C GLY A 20 -10.76 -7.99 -11.62
N VAL A 21 -11.29 -6.81 -11.29
CA VAL A 21 -11.54 -6.40 -9.91
C VAL A 21 -13.01 -6.61 -9.57
N HIS A 22 -13.30 -7.60 -8.73
CA HIS A 22 -14.68 -7.94 -8.33
C HIS A 22 -15.13 -7.27 -7.02
N SER A 23 -14.19 -6.72 -6.23
CA SER A 23 -14.51 -5.92 -5.05
C SER A 23 -14.90 -4.50 -5.46
N PRO A 24 -16.13 -4.01 -5.15
CA PRO A 24 -16.53 -2.63 -5.43
C PRO A 24 -15.60 -1.59 -4.78
N PHE A 25 -15.08 -1.90 -3.59
CA PHE A 25 -14.12 -1.06 -2.88
C PHE A 25 -12.81 -0.93 -3.67
N VAL A 26 -12.23 -2.05 -4.09
CA VAL A 26 -10.98 -2.04 -4.86
C VAL A 26 -11.21 -1.44 -6.24
N PHE A 27 -12.35 -1.72 -6.87
CA PHE A 27 -12.70 -1.16 -8.18
C PHE A 27 -12.75 0.37 -8.14
N GLN A 28 -13.42 0.95 -7.12
CA GLN A 28 -13.47 2.40 -6.92
C GLN A 28 -12.09 2.98 -6.64
N TYR A 29 -11.30 2.37 -5.76
CA TYR A 29 -9.94 2.84 -5.48
C TYR A 29 -9.05 2.82 -6.73
N VAL A 30 -9.12 1.77 -7.54
CA VAL A 30 -8.34 1.66 -8.78
C VAL A 30 -8.77 2.71 -9.79
N THR A 31 -10.06 2.79 -10.09
CA THR A 31 -10.58 3.64 -11.17
C THR A 31 -10.60 5.12 -10.81
N GLN A 32 -10.92 5.47 -9.56
CA GLN A 32 -11.10 6.85 -9.10
C GLN A 32 -9.87 7.45 -8.41
N CYS A 33 -8.87 6.63 -8.07
CA CYS A 33 -7.61 7.10 -7.48
C CYS A 33 -6.41 6.71 -8.32
N LEU A 34 -6.15 5.41 -8.52
CA LEU A 34 -4.91 4.97 -9.18
C LEU A 34 -4.84 5.41 -10.64
N TYR A 35 -5.90 5.19 -11.41
CA TYR A 35 -5.97 5.56 -12.83
C TYR A 35 -6.43 7.00 -13.07
N PHE A 36 -7.11 7.58 -12.09
CA PHE A 36 -7.64 8.93 -12.21
C PHE A 36 -6.56 10.00 -12.00
N GLY A 37 -6.69 11.10 -12.74
CA GLY A 37 -5.87 12.30 -12.56
C GLY A 37 -4.44 12.19 -13.10
N LYS A 38 -3.69 13.29 -12.95
CA LYS A 38 -2.27 13.35 -13.35
C LYS A 38 -1.40 12.62 -12.34
N ARG A 39 -0.26 12.11 -12.84
CA ARG A 39 0.81 11.60 -12.00
C ARG A 39 1.37 12.73 -11.13
N LEU A 40 1.31 12.57 -9.81
CA LEU A 40 1.83 13.48 -8.78
C LEU A 40 3.33 13.27 -8.57
N HIS A 41 3.87 12.07 -8.81
CA HIS A 41 5.30 11.82 -8.63
C HIS A 41 5.91 10.81 -9.63
N LYS A 42 7.20 10.96 -9.97
CA LYS A 42 7.88 10.09 -10.97
C LYS A 42 8.01 8.63 -10.49
N LYS A 43 8.30 8.43 -9.21
CA LYS A 43 8.37 7.09 -8.57
C LYS A 43 6.95 6.59 -8.30
N LYS A 44 6.56 5.45 -8.91
CA LYS A 44 5.19 4.91 -8.87
C LYS A 44 4.66 4.66 -7.46
N SER A 45 5.45 4.11 -6.55
CA SER A 45 4.99 3.89 -5.17
C SER A 45 4.72 5.18 -4.39
N VAL A 46 5.49 6.23 -4.66
CA VAL A 46 5.25 7.57 -4.09
C VAL A 46 4.04 8.24 -4.76
N ASP A 47 3.83 8.01 -6.05
CA ASP A 47 2.61 8.46 -6.73
C ASP A 47 1.36 7.83 -6.11
N VAL A 48 1.39 6.52 -5.90
CA VAL A 48 0.33 5.78 -5.20
C VAL A 48 0.12 6.33 -3.79
N LEU A 49 1.20 6.58 -3.03
CA LEU A 49 1.14 7.18 -1.71
C LEU A 49 0.37 8.51 -1.72
N LEU A 50 0.80 9.48 -2.53
CA LEU A 50 0.18 10.82 -2.57
C LEU A 50 -1.28 10.75 -3.02
N LYS A 51 -1.59 9.92 -4.03
CA LYS A 51 -2.96 9.70 -4.49
C LYS A 51 -3.84 9.05 -3.42
N THR A 52 -3.31 8.07 -2.68
CA THR A 52 -4.01 7.40 -1.57
C THR A 52 -4.36 8.39 -0.46
N ILE A 53 -3.39 9.24 -0.08
CA ILE A 53 -3.60 10.30 0.91
C ILE A 53 -4.76 11.21 0.51
N ALA A 54 -4.77 11.66 -0.74
CA ALA A 54 -5.83 12.53 -1.27
C ALA A 54 -7.18 11.82 -1.33
N TYR A 55 -7.23 10.59 -1.87
CA TYR A 55 -8.47 9.85 -2.10
C TYR A 55 -9.17 9.47 -0.79
N PHE A 56 -8.42 8.96 0.18
CA PHE A 56 -8.97 8.60 1.50
C PHE A 56 -9.03 9.76 2.48
N ASN A 57 -8.59 10.97 2.05
CA ASN A 57 -8.59 12.18 2.88
C ASN A 57 -7.86 11.98 4.22
N CYS A 58 -6.73 11.25 4.20
CA CYS A 58 -5.96 10.87 5.38
C CYS A 58 -5.60 12.11 6.22
N LYS A 59 -5.73 12.00 7.53
CA LYS A 59 -5.40 13.05 8.52
C LYS A 59 -4.14 12.73 9.29
N SER A 60 -3.83 11.45 9.43
CA SER A 60 -2.75 10.93 10.24
C SER A 60 -1.96 9.89 9.47
N ILE A 61 -0.64 10.07 9.42
CA ILE A 61 0.27 9.18 8.71
C ILE A 61 1.44 8.84 9.62
N SER A 62 1.93 7.61 9.53
CA SER A 62 3.26 7.30 10.06
C SER A 62 4.12 6.71 8.95
N ILE A 63 5.37 7.14 8.91
CA ILE A 63 6.33 6.82 7.87
C ILE A 63 7.58 6.30 8.56
N ASP A 64 8.19 5.25 8.00
CA ASP A 64 9.55 4.86 8.39
C ASP A 64 10.56 5.98 8.11
N ASN A 65 11.83 5.81 8.49
CA ASN A 65 12.89 6.82 8.35
C ASN A 65 13.16 7.27 6.89
N GLN A 66 12.30 8.12 6.34
CA GLN A 66 12.27 8.60 4.95
C GLN A 66 12.03 10.13 4.93
N PRO A 67 13.02 10.94 5.33
CA PRO A 67 12.85 12.39 5.51
C PRO A 67 12.36 13.09 4.24
N THR A 68 12.88 12.73 3.07
CA THR A 68 12.45 13.32 1.79
C THR A 68 10.98 13.06 1.46
N ILE A 69 10.43 11.90 1.84
CA ILE A 69 9.01 11.59 1.62
C ILE A 69 8.15 12.34 2.63
N LYS A 70 8.62 12.47 3.87
CA LYS A 70 7.94 13.26 4.90
C LYS A 70 7.84 14.73 4.48
N GLU A 71 8.95 15.34 4.07
CA GLU A 71 8.99 16.73 3.58
C GLU A 71 8.04 16.95 2.39
N LEU A 72 8.02 16.00 1.44
CA LEU A 72 7.11 16.04 0.29
C LEU A 72 5.63 16.04 0.73
N ILE A 73 5.26 15.18 1.68
CA ILE A 73 3.88 15.12 2.19
C ILE A 73 3.53 16.37 2.99
N GLU A 74 4.45 16.91 3.79
CA GLU A 74 4.24 18.16 4.52
C GLU A 74 3.99 19.34 3.57
N GLN A 75 4.67 19.37 2.42
CA GLN A 75 4.47 20.37 1.40
C GLN A 75 3.10 20.25 0.70
N ASP A 76 2.73 19.05 0.27
CA ASP A 76 1.49 18.83 -0.51
C ASP A 76 0.24 18.77 0.39
N PHE A 77 0.40 18.36 1.65
CA PHE A 77 -0.68 18.13 2.60
C PHE A 77 -0.34 18.72 4.00
N PRO A 78 -0.29 20.05 4.14
CA PRO A 78 0.19 20.73 5.35
C PRO A 78 -0.66 20.50 6.61
N LYS A 79 -1.84 19.89 6.47
CA LYS A 79 -2.74 19.56 7.60
C LYS A 79 -2.53 18.14 8.14
N ILE A 80 -1.65 17.34 7.55
CA ILE A 80 -1.38 15.97 7.99
C ILE A 80 -0.61 15.98 9.30
N GLN A 81 -1.00 15.05 10.17
CA GLN A 81 -0.35 14.81 11.45
C GLN A 81 0.52 13.56 11.36
N PHE A 82 1.76 13.68 11.79
CA PHE A 82 2.69 12.55 11.85
C PHE A 82 2.73 11.94 13.25
N ASP A 83 3.05 10.65 13.31
CA ASP A 83 3.43 9.93 14.53
C ASP A 83 2.39 9.98 15.66
N LYS A 84 1.11 9.97 15.28
CA LYS A 84 -0.01 9.76 16.21
C LYS A 84 -0.07 8.30 16.66
N HIS A 85 -0.72 8.09 17.81
CA HIS A 85 -0.99 6.74 18.32
C HIS A 85 -1.74 5.90 17.30
N MET A 86 -2.74 6.47 16.63
CA MET A 86 -3.56 5.81 15.62
C MET A 86 -3.40 6.54 14.28
N VAL A 87 -3.25 5.80 13.18
CA VAL A 87 -2.96 6.38 11.85
C VAL A 87 -3.89 5.88 10.75
N ASP A 88 -4.25 6.76 9.82
CA ASP A 88 -5.04 6.42 8.62
C ASP A 88 -4.19 5.67 7.58
N LEU A 89 -2.90 6.05 7.46
CA LEU A 89 -1.99 5.44 6.50
C LEU A 89 -0.61 5.20 7.12
N PHE A 90 -0.09 3.99 6.92
CA PHE A 90 1.27 3.62 7.32
C PHE A 90 2.13 3.34 6.08
N PHE A 91 3.15 4.16 5.83
CA PHE A 91 4.05 4.02 4.66
C PHE A 91 5.43 3.53 5.09
N VAL A 92 5.83 2.35 4.60
CA VAL A 92 7.04 1.65 5.04
C VAL A 92 7.79 1.05 3.87
N ASN A 93 9.11 0.90 3.99
CA ASN A 93 9.92 0.26 2.95
C ASN A 93 9.96 -1.26 3.08
N LYS A 94 9.78 -1.76 4.29
CA LYS A 94 9.86 -3.18 4.61
C LYS A 94 9.03 -3.47 5.84
N LEU A 95 8.25 -4.54 5.80
CA LEU A 95 7.40 -4.93 6.90
C LEU A 95 7.35 -6.45 7.00
N SER A 96 7.66 -7.00 8.18
CA SER A 96 7.52 -8.42 8.45
C SER A 96 6.17 -8.71 9.13
N ALA A 97 5.70 -9.95 9.04
CA ALA A 97 4.49 -10.38 9.74
C ALA A 97 4.54 -10.12 11.26
N PRO A 98 5.64 -10.43 11.99
CA PRO A 98 5.73 -10.10 13.41
C PRO A 98 5.66 -8.60 13.72
N SER A 99 6.32 -7.76 12.91
CA SER A 99 6.25 -6.30 13.08
C SER A 99 4.84 -5.76 12.81
N PHE A 100 4.15 -6.30 11.81
CA PHE A 100 2.76 -5.94 11.53
C PHE A 100 1.81 -6.36 12.67
N GLN A 101 1.96 -7.56 13.21
CA GLN A 101 1.19 -8.01 14.37
C GLN A 101 1.45 -7.14 15.61
N LYS A 102 2.69 -6.70 15.81
CA LYS A 102 3.03 -5.74 16.87
C LYS A 102 2.33 -4.40 16.68
N ILE A 103 2.32 -3.86 15.45
CA ILE A 103 1.61 -2.62 15.12
C ILE A 103 0.10 -2.75 15.41
N LEU A 104 -0.49 -3.90 15.11
CA LEU A 104 -1.88 -4.20 15.41
C LEU A 104 -2.14 -4.28 16.92
N SER A 105 -1.29 -4.99 17.67
CA SER A 105 -1.46 -5.14 19.13
C SER A 105 -1.23 -3.86 19.91
N GLU A 106 -0.39 -2.95 19.40
CA GLU A 106 -0.19 -1.60 19.93
C GLU A 106 -1.38 -0.66 19.64
N GLY A 107 -2.38 -1.10 18.87
CA GLY A 107 -3.56 -0.29 18.54
C GLY A 107 -3.25 0.88 17.61
N LYS A 108 -2.19 0.75 16.79
CA LYS A 108 -1.76 1.81 15.87
C LYS A 108 -2.62 1.90 14.61
N LEU A 109 -3.31 0.83 14.25
CA LEU A 109 -4.21 0.76 13.10
C LEU A 109 -5.65 0.62 13.57
N HIS A 110 -6.55 1.39 12.97
CA HIS A 110 -8.00 1.25 13.07
C HIS A 110 -8.56 0.50 11.87
N ASN A 111 -9.87 0.20 11.89
CA ASN A 111 -10.53 -0.58 10.85
C ASN A 111 -10.29 -0.05 9.42
N ASP A 112 -10.23 1.28 9.27
CA ASP A 112 -10.03 1.95 7.98
C ASP A 112 -8.55 2.22 7.63
N SER A 113 -7.62 1.85 8.50
CA SER A 113 -6.20 2.06 8.23
C SER A 113 -5.74 1.29 7.01
N LEU A 114 -4.83 1.93 6.28
CA LEU A 114 -4.13 1.33 5.16
C LEU A 114 -2.65 1.22 5.47
N VAL A 115 -2.02 0.17 4.96
CA VAL A 115 -0.56 0.00 5.01
C VAL A 115 -0.05 -0.08 3.58
N LEU A 116 0.85 0.83 3.21
CA LEU A 116 1.48 0.88 1.90
C LEU A 116 2.96 0.55 2.05
N ILE A 117 3.37 -0.57 1.44
CA ILE A 117 4.72 -1.13 1.52
C ILE A 117 5.43 -0.84 0.21
N ASP A 118 6.50 -0.07 0.26
CA ASP A 118 7.31 0.27 -0.90
C ASP A 118 8.11 -0.95 -1.38
N SER A 119 8.26 -1.06 -2.70
CA SER A 119 9.24 -1.91 -3.36
C SER A 119 9.24 -3.40 -2.93
N ILE A 120 8.05 -4.01 -2.91
CA ILE A 120 7.81 -5.43 -2.55
C ILE A 120 8.60 -6.44 -3.41
N TYR A 121 9.03 -6.06 -4.62
CA TYR A 121 9.86 -6.89 -5.51
C TYR A 121 11.35 -6.50 -5.53
N THR A 122 11.86 -5.75 -4.54
CA THR A 122 13.29 -5.36 -4.50
C THR A 122 14.22 -6.57 -4.54
N ASP A 123 13.91 -7.57 -3.71
CA ASP A 123 14.64 -8.82 -3.55
C ASP A 123 13.68 -9.95 -3.11
N HIS A 124 14.22 -11.16 -3.00
CA HIS A 124 13.46 -12.34 -2.60
C HIS A 124 12.87 -12.22 -1.18
N GLN A 125 13.58 -11.55 -0.28
CA GLN A 125 13.15 -11.42 1.12
C GLN A 125 11.95 -10.47 1.23
N ASN A 126 11.95 -9.36 0.51
CA ASN A 126 10.81 -8.44 0.47
C ASN A 126 9.56 -9.11 -0.11
N LEU A 127 9.72 -9.92 -1.17
CA LEU A 127 8.61 -10.66 -1.76
C LEU A 127 8.10 -11.76 -0.80
N GLU A 128 8.99 -12.43 -0.10
CA GLU A 128 8.61 -13.42 0.93
C GLU A 128 7.84 -12.76 2.07
N GLN A 129 8.29 -11.61 2.57
CA GLN A 129 7.59 -10.86 3.60
C GLN A 129 6.21 -10.40 3.15
N TRP A 130 6.09 -9.91 1.90
CA TRP A 130 4.79 -9.58 1.31
C TRP A 130 3.85 -10.80 1.30
N ASN A 131 4.33 -11.96 0.84
CA ASN A 131 3.53 -13.19 0.82
C ASN A 131 3.11 -13.64 2.23
N GLN A 132 3.98 -13.49 3.23
CA GLN A 132 3.64 -13.78 4.63
C GLN A 132 2.57 -12.82 5.16
N LEU A 133 2.68 -11.53 4.85
CA LEU A 133 1.71 -10.52 5.28
C LEU A 133 0.32 -10.77 4.70
N ILE A 134 0.19 -11.01 3.39
CA ILE A 134 -1.13 -11.24 2.78
C ILE A 134 -1.76 -12.56 3.25
N ALA A 135 -0.97 -13.51 3.76
CA ALA A 135 -1.46 -14.74 4.35
C ALA A 135 -2.08 -14.53 5.75
N LEU A 136 -1.77 -13.43 6.45
CA LEU A 136 -2.29 -13.14 7.79
C LEU A 136 -3.82 -12.96 7.82
N PRO A 137 -4.53 -13.53 8.82
CA PRO A 137 -5.99 -13.46 8.89
C PRO A 137 -6.53 -12.03 9.07
N GLU A 138 -5.72 -11.11 9.62
CA GLU A 138 -6.08 -9.71 9.83
C GLU A 138 -6.07 -8.89 8.53
N VAL A 139 -5.39 -9.38 7.47
CA VAL A 139 -5.38 -8.74 6.16
C VAL A 139 -6.59 -9.18 5.36
N THR A 140 -7.51 -8.24 5.11
CA THR A 140 -8.74 -8.48 4.36
C THR A 140 -8.58 -8.10 2.89
N VAL A 141 -7.92 -6.99 2.56
CA VAL A 141 -7.61 -6.68 1.17
C VAL A 141 -6.12 -6.48 1.02
N SER A 142 -5.55 -7.09 -0.02
CA SER A 142 -4.18 -6.82 -0.45
C SER A 142 -4.13 -6.53 -1.95
N ILE A 143 -3.35 -5.52 -2.33
CA ILE A 143 -3.17 -5.11 -3.72
C ILE A 143 -1.68 -5.08 -4.04
N ASP A 144 -1.23 -5.98 -4.90
CA ASP A 144 0.10 -5.98 -5.48
C ASP A 144 0.12 -5.10 -6.73
N MET A 145 0.89 -4.02 -6.70
CA MET A 145 1.08 -3.10 -7.83
C MET A 145 2.51 -3.17 -8.39
N TYR A 146 3.25 -4.24 -8.11
CA TYR A 146 4.68 -4.47 -8.37
C TYR A 146 5.65 -3.48 -7.69
N HIS A 147 5.42 -2.19 -7.84
CA HIS A 147 6.25 -1.13 -7.26
C HIS A 147 5.99 -0.95 -5.76
N CYS A 148 4.82 -1.37 -5.29
CA CYS A 148 4.40 -1.33 -3.90
C CYS A 148 3.24 -2.32 -3.68
N GLY A 149 2.99 -2.66 -2.42
CA GLY A 149 1.82 -3.42 -1.99
C GLY A 149 0.95 -2.58 -1.04
N LEU A 150 -0.36 -2.61 -1.23
CA LEU A 150 -1.33 -2.01 -0.31
C LEU A 150 -2.00 -3.11 0.51
N ILE A 151 -2.17 -2.90 1.81
CA ILE A 151 -2.94 -3.75 2.73
C ILE A 151 -4.05 -2.91 3.37
N SER A 152 -5.24 -3.50 3.48
CA SER A 152 -6.34 -3.03 4.32
C SER A 152 -6.74 -4.11 5.32
N ILE A 153 -7.17 -3.66 6.50
CA ILE A 153 -7.66 -4.50 7.61
C ILE A 153 -9.16 -4.30 7.87
N ARG A 154 -9.88 -3.71 6.90
CA ARG A 154 -11.32 -3.44 6.97
C ARG A 154 -12.11 -4.74 7.13
N ARG A 155 -12.84 -4.88 8.22
CA ARG A 155 -13.61 -6.09 8.56
C ARG A 155 -14.81 -6.32 7.64
N GLU A 156 -15.25 -5.28 6.94
CA GLU A 156 -16.37 -5.33 5.98
C GLU A 156 -15.99 -5.95 4.64
N GLN A 157 -14.69 -6.14 4.38
CA GLN A 157 -14.20 -6.75 3.14
C GLN A 157 -13.88 -8.24 3.35
N VAL A 158 -14.22 -9.05 2.36
CA VAL A 158 -13.78 -10.45 2.31
C VAL A 158 -12.28 -10.48 2.03
N LYS A 159 -11.60 -11.48 2.61
CA LYS A 159 -10.18 -11.72 2.36
C LYS A 159 -9.91 -11.96 0.88
N GLU A 160 -9.28 -11.00 0.20
CA GLU A 160 -9.00 -11.07 -1.23
C GLU A 160 -7.66 -10.40 -1.58
N HIS A 161 -6.98 -10.98 -2.58
CA HIS A 161 -5.70 -10.50 -3.08
C HIS A 161 -5.80 -10.14 -4.56
N PHE A 162 -5.44 -8.90 -4.90
CA PHE A 162 -5.44 -8.38 -6.25
C PHE A 162 -4.02 -8.14 -6.73
N THR A 163 -3.76 -8.41 -8.00
CA THR A 163 -2.53 -8.01 -8.68
C THR A 163 -2.92 -7.03 -9.77
N ILE A 164 -2.59 -5.74 -9.61
CA ILE A 164 -3.14 -4.64 -10.42
C ILE A 164 -2.02 -3.90 -11.13
N ARG A 165 -2.18 -3.71 -12.44
CA ARG A 165 -1.23 -2.94 -13.25
C ARG A 165 -1.53 -1.45 -13.14
N ILE A 166 -0.50 -0.67 -12.79
CA ILE A 166 -0.48 0.82 -12.76
C ILE A 166 0.66 1.37 -13.60
#